data_AF-A0AAV6UKK0-F1
#
_entry.id   AF-A0AAV6UKK0-F1
#
_cell.length_a   1.000
_cell.length_b   1.000
_cell.length_c   1.000
_cell.angle_alpha   90.00
_cell.angle_beta   90.00
_cell.angle_gamma   90.00
#
_symmetry.space_group_name_H-M   'P 1'
#
loop_
_entity.id
_entity.type
_entity.pdbx_description
1 polymer ?
#
loop_
_entity_poly.entity_id
_entity_poly.type
_entity_poly.pdbx_seq_one_letter_code
_entity_poly.pdbx_strand_id
1 'polypeptide(L)'
;MRLFFLKLKLRSEIQRFSLHPVSGLKPSSGRRLHKIEEIESEENFLPSLPEITEKEIKEALLREVSAHFCYGKTPAGDMVITSIKQSIAFHKEEQQQAYVSPSEIPYTASLSTCDECDGGGKYECPTCRGQGWEFCPYCRGNKWYPLAVDSFEGDCVKCQGSGERTCWQCNGDEDVRCKTCSGAGEMKSYLRLLVIWTNHVNDYIVEKGSALKAHRLRRVTGKILTQEEGPKVLPLTHFPNSAVRAASVQLIQHHAFADEKVLKQRQRLSIIPVAAVRYRWTNHEGLFHVYGNEHCVYVPDYPQKCCCCNIL
;
A
#
# COMPACT_ATOMS: atom_id res chain seq x y z
N MET A 1 2.04 17.69 -6.18
CA MET A 1 0.68 18.16 -6.50
C MET A 1 -0.22 16.93 -6.72
N ARG A 2 -1.18 16.64 -5.85
CA ARG A 2 -2.05 15.44 -5.93
C ARG A 2 -3.38 15.81 -6.59
N LEU A 3 -3.77 15.13 -7.67
CA LEU A 3 -5.05 15.31 -8.38
C LEU A 3 -5.68 13.94 -8.65
N PHE A 4 -6.94 13.76 -8.25
CA PHE A 4 -7.66 12.48 -8.11
C PHE A 4 -8.88 12.43 -9.04
N PHE A 5 -9.10 11.39 -9.88
CA PHE A 5 -10.39 11.20 -10.59
C PHE A 5 -10.68 9.75 -11.09
N LEU A 6 -11.88 9.20 -10.78
CA LEU A 6 -12.82 8.62 -11.77
C LEU A 6 -13.41 7.17 -11.69
N LYS A 7 -13.03 6.20 -10.82
CA LYS A 7 -13.50 4.78 -10.95
C LYS A 7 -14.91 4.56 -10.39
N LEU A 8 -15.58 3.50 -10.88
CA LEU A 8 -16.86 3.03 -10.37
C LEU A 8 -16.99 1.51 -10.60
N LYS A 9 -16.96 0.72 -9.52
CA LYS A 9 -17.45 -0.67 -9.50
C LYS A 9 -18.47 -0.73 -8.38
N LEU A 10 -19.75 -0.67 -8.74
CA LEU A 10 -20.85 -0.53 -7.78
C LEU A 10 -21.06 -1.87 -7.05
N ARG A 11 -20.77 -1.92 -5.76
CA ARG A 11 -21.32 -2.95 -4.85
C ARG A 11 -22.14 -2.25 -3.79
N SER A 12 -23.42 -2.59 -3.72
CA SER A 12 -24.37 -2.07 -2.73
C SER A 12 -24.39 -2.99 -1.52
N GLU A 13 -24.01 -2.48 -0.36
CA GLU A 13 -24.11 -3.17 0.93
C GLU A 13 -24.89 -2.27 1.90
N ILE A 14 -25.79 -2.84 2.71
CA ILE A 14 -26.59 -2.09 3.69
C ILE A 14 -25.73 -1.85 4.93
N GLN A 15 -25.57 -0.60 5.33
CA GLN A 15 -24.90 -0.24 6.59
C GLN A 15 -25.87 0.49 7.53
N ARG A 16 -25.85 0.13 8.81
CA ARG A 16 -26.65 0.72 9.90
C ARG A 16 -25.75 1.40 10.93
N PHE A 17 -26.11 2.59 11.43
CA PHE A 17 -25.41 3.26 12.54
C PHE A 17 -26.21 4.39 13.19
N SER A 18 -25.72 4.88 14.35
CA SER A 18 -26.24 6.03 15.09
C SER A 18 -25.77 7.37 14.49
N LEU A 19 -26.69 8.35 14.38
CA LEU A 19 -26.45 9.62 13.70
C LEU A 19 -25.60 10.62 14.52
N HIS A 20 -24.59 11.19 13.86
CA HIS A 20 -23.87 12.40 14.29
C HIS A 20 -23.71 13.37 13.09
N PRO A 21 -23.71 14.71 13.30
CA PRO A 21 -23.75 15.69 12.21
C PRO A 21 -22.34 16.16 11.75
N VAL A 22 -22.07 16.17 10.44
CA VAL A 22 -20.89 16.84 9.84
C VAL A 22 -21.21 17.44 8.47
N SER A 23 -20.61 18.59 8.13
CA SER A 23 -20.96 19.47 7.01
C SER A 23 -19.87 19.63 5.92
N GLY A 24 -20.26 19.44 4.65
CA GLY A 24 -19.89 20.22 3.44
C GLY A 24 -18.44 20.56 3.08
N LEU A 25 -17.99 20.15 1.87
CA LEU A 25 -16.85 20.73 1.13
C LEU A 25 -17.13 20.83 -0.39
N LYS A 26 -16.53 21.84 -1.06
CA LYS A 26 -16.66 22.11 -2.52
C LYS A 26 -15.34 21.80 -3.28
N PRO A 27 -15.38 21.44 -4.57
CA PRO A 27 -14.19 21.18 -5.38
C PRO A 27 -13.67 22.43 -6.13
N SER A 28 -12.39 22.41 -6.55
CA SER A 28 -11.74 23.45 -7.36
C SER A 28 -11.08 22.90 -8.64
N SER A 29 -10.78 23.79 -9.58
CA SER A 29 -10.57 23.50 -11.00
C SER A 29 -9.15 23.10 -11.40
N GLY A 30 -9.05 22.25 -12.44
CA GLY A 30 -7.77 21.83 -13.05
C GLY A 30 -7.19 22.85 -14.03
N ARG A 31 -5.90 22.66 -14.39
CA ARG A 31 -5.19 23.49 -15.38
C ARG A 31 -4.48 22.62 -16.44
N ARG A 32 -4.22 23.24 -17.60
CA ARG A 32 -3.95 22.65 -18.93
C ARG A 32 -2.53 22.06 -19.08
N LEU A 33 -2.40 20.97 -19.82
CA LEU A 33 -1.12 20.40 -20.26
C LEU A 33 -0.53 21.18 -21.44
N HIS A 34 0.81 21.20 -21.56
CA HIS A 34 1.54 21.78 -22.69
C HIS A 34 2.02 20.72 -23.69
N LYS A 35 2.31 21.22 -24.89
CA LYS A 35 2.63 20.51 -26.14
C LYS A 35 3.91 19.68 -26.03
N ILE A 36 3.90 18.47 -26.60
CA ILE A 36 5.09 17.62 -26.80
C ILE A 36 5.71 18.00 -28.15
N GLU A 37 7.03 18.17 -28.18
CA GLU A 37 7.81 18.44 -29.40
C GLU A 37 8.19 17.14 -30.13
N GLU A 38 8.43 17.26 -31.43
CA GLU A 38 8.60 16.14 -32.36
C GLU A 38 9.94 15.42 -32.13
N ILE A 39 9.96 14.09 -32.29
CA ILE A 39 11.15 13.26 -32.06
C ILE A 39 11.63 12.66 -33.38
N GLU A 40 12.88 12.94 -33.72
CA GLU A 40 13.59 12.47 -34.92
C GLU A 40 14.11 11.01 -34.79
N SER A 41 14.79 10.53 -35.83
CA SER A 41 14.99 9.10 -36.17
C SER A 41 15.84 8.23 -35.24
N GLU A 42 15.70 6.90 -35.42
CA GLU A 42 16.29 5.80 -34.64
C GLU A 42 17.80 5.89 -34.37
N GLU A 43 18.59 6.42 -35.30
CA GLU A 43 20.05 6.50 -35.16
C GLU A 43 20.53 7.74 -34.37
N ASN A 44 19.76 8.83 -34.36
CA ASN A 44 20.11 10.07 -33.64
C ASN A 44 19.67 10.07 -32.17
N PHE A 45 18.91 9.06 -31.72
CA PHE A 45 18.40 8.98 -30.34
C PHE A 45 19.42 8.37 -29.34
N LEU A 46 20.50 7.76 -29.84
CA LEU A 46 21.52 7.04 -29.07
C LEU A 46 22.77 7.82 -28.54
N PRO A 47 23.06 9.12 -28.83
CA PRO A 47 24.31 9.78 -28.43
C PRO A 47 24.62 9.94 -26.92
N SER A 48 23.77 9.45 -26.02
CA SER A 48 24.09 9.36 -24.58
C SER A 48 23.47 8.12 -23.95
N LEU A 49 23.85 6.95 -24.49
CA LEU A 49 23.72 5.70 -23.74
C LEU A 49 24.38 5.89 -22.37
N PRO A 50 23.69 5.57 -21.26
CA PRO A 50 24.31 5.59 -19.93
C PRO A 50 25.39 4.49 -19.87
N GLU A 51 26.66 4.88 -20.02
CA GLU A 51 27.80 3.99 -19.90
C GLU A 51 28.19 3.84 -18.43
N ILE A 52 28.26 2.61 -17.94
CA ILE A 52 28.76 2.33 -16.58
C ILE A 52 30.29 2.30 -16.66
N THR A 53 30.96 3.22 -15.97
CA THR A 53 32.43 3.35 -16.02
C THR A 53 33.14 2.19 -15.31
N GLU A 54 34.41 1.94 -15.64
CA GLU A 54 35.21 0.90 -14.96
C GLU A 54 35.29 1.13 -13.44
N LYS A 55 35.32 2.39 -13.01
CA LYS A 55 35.30 2.76 -11.59
C LYS A 55 34.00 2.32 -10.92
N GLU A 56 32.85 2.66 -11.50
CA GLU A 56 31.54 2.28 -10.99
C GLU A 56 31.34 0.77 -10.98
N ILE A 57 31.87 0.06 -12.00
CA ILE A 57 31.88 -1.41 -12.07
C ILE A 57 32.64 -2.01 -10.89
N LYS A 58 33.84 -1.51 -10.57
CA LYS A 58 34.64 -1.99 -9.42
C LYS A 58 33.97 -1.68 -8.09
N GLU A 59 33.46 -0.46 -7.91
CA GLU A 59 32.74 -0.05 -6.70
C GLU A 59 31.46 -0.87 -6.47
N ALA A 60 30.72 -1.16 -7.54
CA ALA A 60 29.53 -2.02 -7.49
C ALA A 60 29.89 -3.47 -7.12
N LEU A 61 30.93 -4.05 -7.73
CA LEU A 61 31.37 -5.41 -7.44
C LEU A 61 31.85 -5.55 -5.98
N LEU A 62 32.65 -4.60 -5.49
CA LEU A 62 33.12 -4.58 -4.09
C LEU A 62 31.96 -4.48 -3.09
N ARG A 63 30.91 -3.72 -3.43
CA ARG A 63 29.69 -3.59 -2.63
C ARG A 63 28.92 -4.91 -2.57
N GLU A 64 28.70 -5.55 -3.72
CA GLU A 64 28.00 -6.84 -3.84
C GLU A 64 28.74 -7.95 -3.06
N VAL A 65 30.06 -8.06 -3.26
CA VAL A 65 30.92 -9.03 -2.57
C VAL A 65 30.99 -8.78 -1.06
N SER A 66 30.95 -7.51 -0.62
CA SER A 66 30.90 -7.19 0.80
C SER A 66 29.55 -7.51 1.46
N ALA A 67 28.46 -7.57 0.68
CA ALA A 67 27.14 -8.00 1.17
C ALA A 67 26.98 -9.53 1.17
N HIS A 68 27.71 -10.25 0.31
CA HIS A 68 27.67 -11.71 0.23
C HIS A 68 28.75 -12.39 1.10
N PHE A 69 28.35 -12.83 2.29
CA PHE A 69 29.23 -13.51 3.26
C PHE A 69 30.03 -14.71 2.69
N CYS A 70 29.48 -15.45 1.73
CA CYS A 70 30.17 -16.58 1.08
C CYS A 70 31.28 -16.16 0.12
N TYR A 71 31.46 -14.88 -0.22
CA TYR A 71 32.43 -14.41 -1.22
C TYR A 71 33.69 -13.83 -0.57
N GLY A 72 34.86 -14.38 -0.92
CA GLY A 72 36.14 -13.82 -0.51
C GLY A 72 36.39 -12.48 -1.20
N LYS A 73 37.01 -11.51 -0.50
CA LYS A 73 37.15 -10.13 -0.99
C LYS A 73 38.31 -9.92 -1.98
N THR A 74 39.31 -10.80 -1.95
CA THR A 74 40.55 -10.68 -2.73
C THR A 74 40.32 -10.62 -4.24
N PRO A 75 39.48 -11.48 -4.86
CA PRO A 75 39.18 -11.36 -6.28
C PRO A 75 38.53 -10.03 -6.66
N ALA A 76 37.62 -9.50 -5.85
CA ALA A 76 36.94 -8.24 -6.14
C ALA A 76 37.87 -7.02 -6.09
N GLY A 77 38.94 -7.07 -5.27
CA GLY A 77 39.97 -6.04 -5.23
C GLY A 77 40.99 -6.17 -6.37
N ASP A 78 41.48 -7.39 -6.61
CA ASP A 78 42.69 -7.63 -7.41
C ASP A 78 42.41 -8.12 -8.84
N MET A 79 41.15 -8.37 -9.24
CA MET A 79 40.84 -8.82 -10.59
C MET A 79 41.10 -7.74 -11.66
N VAL A 80 41.59 -8.19 -12.80
CA VAL A 80 41.81 -7.34 -13.97
C VAL A 80 40.60 -7.44 -14.89
N ILE A 81 39.96 -6.31 -15.17
CA ILE A 81 38.90 -6.23 -16.18
C ILE A 81 39.55 -6.30 -17.57
N THR A 82 39.12 -7.25 -18.40
CA THR A 82 39.71 -7.53 -19.71
C THR A 82 38.88 -6.96 -20.86
N SER A 83 37.57 -6.82 -20.68
CA SER A 83 36.70 -6.10 -21.62
C SER A 83 35.38 -5.72 -20.96
N ILE A 84 34.85 -4.54 -21.31
CA ILE A 84 33.51 -4.09 -20.93
C ILE A 84 32.69 -3.98 -22.23
N LYS A 85 31.55 -4.67 -22.29
CA LYS A 85 30.56 -4.52 -23.37
C LYS A 85 29.34 -3.80 -22.84
N GLN A 86 29.19 -2.53 -23.19
CA GLN A 86 28.00 -1.74 -22.87
C GLN A 86 26.82 -2.21 -23.73
N SER A 87 25.63 -2.22 -23.13
CA SER A 87 24.37 -2.59 -23.75
C SER A 87 23.22 -1.96 -22.97
N ILE A 88 21.99 -2.06 -23.51
CA ILE A 88 20.79 -1.55 -22.85
C ILE A 88 19.62 -2.51 -22.96
N ALA A 89 18.76 -2.47 -21.96
CA ALA A 89 17.41 -3.02 -22.04
C ALA A 89 16.38 -1.89 -22.01
N PHE A 90 15.31 -1.99 -22.80
CA PHE A 90 14.18 -1.08 -22.68
C PHE A 90 13.16 -1.69 -21.74
N HIS A 91 12.81 -0.98 -20.67
CA HIS A 91 11.74 -1.35 -19.76
C HIS A 91 10.55 -0.41 -20.01
N LYS A 92 9.48 -0.98 -20.57
CA LYS A 92 8.17 -0.35 -20.72
C LYS A 92 7.30 -0.79 -19.55
N GLU A 93 6.77 0.16 -18.80
CA GLU A 93 5.88 -0.06 -17.66
C GLU A 93 4.59 0.71 -17.90
N GLU A 94 3.45 0.07 -17.64
CA GLU A 94 2.12 0.65 -17.75
C GLU A 94 1.33 0.46 -16.47
N GLN A 95 0.80 1.55 -15.90
CA GLN A 95 0.20 1.58 -14.56
C GLN A 95 -1.14 2.32 -14.53
N GLN A 96 -1.97 1.98 -13.54
CA GLN A 96 -3.20 2.67 -13.15
C GLN A 96 -3.09 3.13 -11.67
N GLN A 97 -4.18 3.44 -10.94
CA GLN A 97 -4.07 3.90 -9.54
C GLN A 97 -5.15 3.30 -8.61
N ALA A 98 -4.75 3.02 -7.36
CA ALA A 98 -5.52 2.30 -6.35
C ALA A 98 -5.75 3.07 -5.05
N TYR A 99 -6.90 2.81 -4.42
CA TYR A 99 -7.41 3.24 -3.10
C TYR A 99 -8.80 2.59 -2.89
N VAL A 100 -9.46 2.79 -1.76
CA VAL A 100 -10.88 2.42 -1.54
C VAL A 100 -11.59 3.58 -0.87
N SER A 101 -12.61 4.13 -1.53
CA SER A 101 -13.39 5.27 -1.02
C SER A 101 -14.87 4.88 -0.80
N PRO A 102 -15.31 4.69 0.45
CA PRO A 102 -16.70 4.45 0.77
C PRO A 102 -17.52 5.75 0.73
N SER A 103 -18.77 5.68 0.25
CA SER A 103 -19.72 6.80 0.28
C SER A 103 -21.15 6.32 0.52
N GLU A 104 -21.96 7.13 1.20
CA GLU A 104 -23.41 6.96 1.28
C GLU A 104 -24.04 7.28 -0.08
N ILE A 105 -25.00 6.46 -0.55
CA ILE A 105 -25.78 6.79 -1.76
C ILE A 105 -26.90 7.77 -1.37
N PRO A 106 -26.96 8.98 -1.94
CA PRO A 106 -28.00 9.97 -1.62
C PRO A 106 -29.41 9.41 -1.76
N TYR A 107 -30.31 9.85 -0.88
CA TYR A 107 -31.73 9.46 -0.83
C TYR A 107 -31.99 7.96 -0.56
N THR A 108 -30.97 7.15 -0.27
CA THR A 108 -31.14 5.76 0.21
C THR A 108 -31.20 5.64 1.73
N ALA A 109 -31.04 6.77 2.43
CA ALA A 109 -31.19 6.88 3.86
C ALA A 109 -32.64 6.62 4.29
N SER A 110 -32.83 5.63 5.16
CA SER A 110 -34.05 5.42 5.93
C SER A 110 -33.73 5.54 7.41
N LEU A 111 -34.66 6.12 8.15
CA LEU A 111 -34.70 6.02 9.61
C LEU A 111 -35.62 4.86 9.98
N SER A 112 -35.17 4.04 10.91
CA SER A 112 -36.02 3.08 11.63
C SER A 112 -35.97 3.39 13.11
N THR A 113 -36.98 2.94 13.86
CA THR A 113 -36.85 2.82 15.32
C THR A 113 -35.66 1.92 15.66
N CYS A 114 -35.06 2.14 16.83
CA CYS A 114 -34.04 1.25 17.37
C CYS A 114 -34.71 0.02 18.00
N ASP A 115 -34.57 -1.13 17.34
CA ASP A 115 -35.14 -2.43 17.74
C ASP A 115 -34.74 -2.90 19.17
N GLU A 116 -33.70 -2.32 19.78
CA GLU A 116 -33.22 -2.69 21.12
C GLU A 116 -33.82 -1.84 22.25
N CYS A 117 -34.46 -0.70 21.93
CA CYS A 117 -35.08 0.18 22.93
C CYS A 117 -36.46 0.72 22.51
N ASP A 118 -37.06 0.14 21.45
CA ASP A 118 -38.38 0.48 20.91
C ASP A 118 -38.62 1.98 20.69
N GLY A 119 -37.56 2.71 20.31
CA GLY A 119 -37.60 4.17 20.12
C GLY A 119 -37.31 5.01 21.37
N GLY A 120 -37.29 4.43 22.57
CA GLY A 120 -37.11 5.15 23.84
C GLY A 120 -35.71 5.73 24.08
N GLY A 121 -34.69 5.27 23.36
CA GLY A 121 -33.29 5.74 23.48
C GLY A 121 -32.58 5.34 24.79
N LYS A 122 -33.33 4.89 25.79
CA LYS A 122 -32.87 4.32 27.05
C LYS A 122 -33.60 3.00 27.31
N TYR A 123 -33.12 2.24 28.28
CA TYR A 123 -33.85 1.14 28.90
C TYR A 123 -33.56 1.11 30.40
N GLU A 124 -34.50 0.55 31.17
CA GLU A 124 -34.40 0.36 32.61
C GLU A 124 -33.03 -0.22 33.00
N CYS A 125 -32.33 0.37 33.98
CA CYS A 125 -30.99 -0.10 34.31
C CYS A 125 -31.03 -1.56 34.78
N PRO A 126 -30.40 -2.52 34.07
CA PRO A 126 -30.57 -3.94 34.35
C PRO A 126 -29.98 -4.37 35.70
N THR A 127 -29.12 -3.52 36.28
CA THR A 127 -28.41 -3.76 37.54
C THR A 127 -29.24 -3.35 38.76
N CYS A 128 -30.00 -2.26 38.71
CA CYS A 128 -30.88 -1.82 39.80
C CYS A 128 -32.38 -1.95 39.51
N ARG A 129 -32.78 -2.34 38.30
CA ARG A 129 -34.18 -2.50 37.88
C ARG A 129 -35.01 -1.25 38.16
N GLY A 130 -34.58 -0.12 37.61
CA GLY A 130 -35.25 1.18 37.76
C GLY A 130 -35.13 1.80 39.16
N GLN A 131 -34.44 1.18 40.13
CA GLN A 131 -34.38 1.70 41.50
C GLN A 131 -33.36 2.85 41.67
N GLY A 132 -32.40 3.03 40.75
CA GLY A 132 -31.33 4.02 40.88
C GLY A 132 -30.26 3.70 41.94
N TRP A 133 -30.57 2.86 42.92
CA TRP A 133 -29.68 2.36 43.98
C TRP A 133 -29.55 0.83 43.95
N GLU A 134 -28.62 0.30 44.74
CA GLU A 134 -28.47 -1.13 45.01
C GLU A 134 -28.10 -1.33 46.48
N PHE A 135 -28.42 -2.49 47.06
CA PHE A 135 -27.98 -2.79 48.43
C PHE A 135 -26.45 -2.76 48.52
N CYS A 136 -25.93 -2.14 49.58
CA CYS A 136 -24.49 -2.12 49.85
C CYS A 136 -23.97 -3.57 49.90
N PRO A 137 -23.04 -3.98 49.01
CA PRO A 137 -22.64 -5.39 48.90
C PRO A 137 -21.93 -5.91 50.16
N TYR A 138 -21.46 -5.00 51.03
CA TYR A 138 -20.78 -5.30 52.28
C TYR A 138 -21.74 -5.64 53.44
N CYS A 139 -22.85 -4.91 53.60
CA CYS A 139 -23.85 -5.21 54.65
C CYS A 139 -25.14 -5.85 54.12
N ARG A 140 -25.33 -5.93 52.80
CA ARG A 140 -26.53 -6.47 52.12
C ARG A 140 -27.85 -5.84 52.61
N GLY A 141 -27.86 -4.53 52.81
CA GLY A 141 -29.03 -3.81 53.33
C GLY A 141 -29.17 -3.78 54.86
N ASN A 142 -28.40 -4.58 55.60
CA ASN A 142 -28.51 -4.67 57.07
C ASN A 142 -28.01 -3.42 57.82
N LYS A 143 -27.41 -2.44 57.14
CA LYS A 143 -26.90 -1.16 57.69
C LYS A 143 -25.69 -1.26 58.63
N TRP A 144 -25.46 -2.37 59.32
CA TRP A 144 -24.26 -2.67 60.12
C TRP A 144 -23.36 -3.74 59.47
N TYR A 145 -22.14 -3.96 59.95
CA TYR A 145 -21.22 -5.01 59.46
C TYR A 145 -20.70 -5.88 60.62
N PRO A 146 -20.79 -7.22 60.57
CA PRO A 146 -20.21 -8.11 61.58
C PRO A 146 -18.67 -8.21 61.43
N LEU A 147 -17.94 -7.31 62.09
CA LEU A 147 -16.48 -7.41 62.25
C LEU A 147 -16.13 -7.38 63.73
N ALA A 148 -15.47 -8.45 64.17
CA ALA A 148 -15.12 -8.77 65.57
C ALA A 148 -16.31 -9.19 66.46
N VAL A 149 -16.00 -10.04 67.43
CA VAL A 149 -16.98 -10.82 68.22
C VAL A 149 -17.58 -10.01 69.37
N ASP A 150 -16.97 -8.87 69.72
CA ASP A 150 -17.17 -8.18 71.01
C ASP A 150 -17.48 -6.67 70.86
N SER A 151 -18.10 -6.23 69.76
CA SER A 151 -18.51 -4.82 69.58
C SER A 151 -19.77 -4.70 68.71
N PHE A 152 -20.91 -4.41 69.33
CA PHE A 152 -22.24 -4.56 68.72
C PHE A 152 -22.82 -3.33 68.02
N GLU A 153 -22.17 -2.17 68.08
CA GLU A 153 -22.69 -0.93 67.50
C GLU A 153 -21.65 -0.26 66.59
N GLY A 154 -21.89 -0.36 65.29
CA GLY A 154 -21.09 0.27 64.25
C GLY A 154 -21.83 0.26 62.92
N ASP A 155 -22.21 1.44 62.46
CA ASP A 155 -22.74 1.62 61.10
C ASP A 155 -21.77 1.08 60.06
N CYS A 156 -22.28 0.44 59.02
CA CYS A 156 -21.47 -0.13 57.96
C CYS A 156 -20.69 1.00 57.26
N VAL A 157 -19.40 1.11 57.57
CA VAL A 157 -18.50 2.17 57.10
C VAL A 157 -18.44 2.32 55.57
N LYS A 158 -18.85 1.29 54.83
CA LYS A 158 -18.89 1.29 53.34
C LYS A 158 -20.13 1.96 52.75
N CYS A 159 -21.19 2.12 53.53
CA CYS A 159 -22.40 2.86 53.15
C CYS A 159 -22.86 3.87 54.21
N GLN A 160 -22.04 4.13 55.24
CA GLN A 160 -22.32 5.08 56.33
C GLN A 160 -23.72 4.87 56.95
N GLY A 161 -24.07 3.61 57.25
CA GLY A 161 -25.35 3.26 57.87
C GLY A 161 -26.58 3.30 56.94
N SER A 162 -26.47 3.72 55.68
CA SER A 162 -27.64 3.76 54.77
C SER A 162 -28.23 2.37 54.48
N GLY A 163 -27.36 1.35 54.33
CA GLY A 163 -27.68 0.02 53.81
C GLY A 163 -27.60 -0.10 52.28
N GLU A 164 -27.52 1.03 51.59
CA GLU A 164 -27.76 1.19 50.15
C GLU A 164 -26.69 2.11 49.53
N ARG A 165 -26.39 1.94 48.24
CA ARG A 165 -25.52 2.83 47.49
C ARG A 165 -26.17 3.19 46.16
N THR A 166 -25.82 4.33 45.58
CA THR A 166 -26.18 4.63 44.19
C THR A 166 -25.68 3.52 43.27
N CYS A 167 -26.51 3.12 42.31
CA CYS A 167 -26.20 2.02 41.42
C CYS A 167 -24.97 2.37 40.57
N TRP A 168 -23.92 1.54 40.61
CA TRP A 168 -22.66 1.82 39.92
C TRP A 168 -22.79 2.00 38.39
N GLN A 169 -23.88 1.54 37.79
CA GLN A 169 -24.07 1.51 36.34
C GLN A 169 -24.90 2.67 35.78
N CYS A 170 -25.90 3.15 36.50
CA CYS A 170 -26.68 4.35 36.13
C CYS A 170 -26.38 5.58 37.00
N ASN A 171 -25.56 5.44 38.05
CA ASN A 171 -25.20 6.50 39.01
C ASN A 171 -26.38 7.18 39.72
N GLY A 172 -27.58 6.58 39.69
CA GLY A 172 -28.81 7.16 40.19
C GLY A 172 -29.85 7.50 39.11
N ASP A 173 -29.49 7.48 37.83
CA ASP A 173 -30.38 7.89 36.72
C ASP A 173 -31.55 6.92 36.43
N GLU A 174 -31.70 5.83 37.21
CA GLU A 174 -32.70 4.74 37.11
C GLU A 174 -32.66 3.91 35.81
N ASP A 175 -32.41 4.56 34.68
CA ASP A 175 -32.22 4.02 33.34
C ASP A 175 -30.74 3.99 32.91
N VAL A 176 -30.45 3.27 31.83
CA VAL A 176 -29.19 3.41 31.08
C VAL A 176 -29.44 3.76 29.62
N ARG A 177 -28.51 4.52 29.02
CA ARG A 177 -28.55 4.90 27.60
C ARG A 177 -28.42 3.66 26.70
N CYS A 178 -29.33 3.51 25.73
CA CYS A 178 -29.22 2.47 24.72
C CYS A 178 -27.93 2.66 23.92
N LYS A 179 -27.09 1.63 23.90
CA LYS A 179 -25.75 1.68 23.27
C LYS A 179 -25.86 1.66 21.74
N THR A 180 -26.79 0.87 21.20
CA THR A 180 -26.97 0.67 19.75
C THR A 180 -27.40 1.94 19.01
N CYS A 181 -28.36 2.70 19.54
CA CYS A 181 -28.70 4.04 19.02
C CYS A 181 -27.96 5.19 19.72
N SER A 182 -27.06 4.90 20.67
CA SER A 182 -26.36 5.91 21.50
C SER A 182 -27.28 6.97 22.14
N GLY A 183 -28.49 6.60 22.54
CA GLY A 183 -29.48 7.51 23.11
C GLY A 183 -30.48 8.15 22.14
N ALA A 184 -30.33 7.97 20.82
CA ALA A 184 -31.15 8.67 19.83
C ALA A 184 -32.58 8.11 19.64
N GLY A 185 -32.87 6.88 20.09
CA GLY A 185 -34.13 6.16 19.80
C GLY A 185 -34.25 5.65 18.36
N GLU A 186 -33.59 6.30 17.41
CA GLU A 186 -33.63 5.98 15.98
C GLU A 186 -32.30 5.41 15.46
N MET A 187 -32.39 4.65 14.38
CA MET A 187 -31.25 4.07 13.64
C MET A 187 -31.31 4.53 12.18
N LYS A 188 -30.19 5.02 11.64
CA LYS A 188 -30.08 5.30 10.21
C LYS A 188 -29.55 4.07 9.49
N SER A 189 -30.22 3.68 8.41
CA SER A 189 -29.71 2.70 7.44
C SER A 189 -29.63 3.31 6.06
N TYR A 190 -28.66 2.89 5.24
CA TYR A 190 -28.57 3.30 3.83
C TYR A 190 -27.85 2.27 2.96
N LEU A 191 -27.93 2.46 1.64
CA LEU A 191 -27.08 1.76 0.69
C LEU A 191 -25.72 2.46 0.61
N ARG A 192 -24.65 1.72 0.92
CA ARG A 192 -23.28 2.20 0.79
C ARG A 192 -22.76 1.86 -0.60
N LEU A 193 -22.14 2.83 -1.25
CA LEU A 193 -21.29 2.61 -2.42
C LEU A 193 -19.85 2.39 -1.96
N LEU A 194 -19.33 1.19 -2.21
CA LEU A 194 -17.90 0.88 -2.14
C LEU A 194 -17.23 1.14 -3.49
N VAL A 195 -16.51 2.25 -3.64
CA VAL A 195 -15.70 2.48 -4.84
C VAL A 195 -14.33 1.82 -4.65
N ILE A 196 -14.11 0.71 -5.35
CA ILE A 196 -12.84 -0.02 -5.40
C ILE A 196 -11.99 0.53 -6.55
N TRP A 197 -10.76 0.92 -6.26
CA TRP A 197 -9.79 1.39 -7.23
C TRP A 197 -8.61 0.42 -7.24
N THR A 198 -8.34 -0.19 -8.39
CA THR A 198 -7.28 -1.19 -8.58
C THR A 198 -6.21 -0.63 -9.51
N ASN A 199 -4.93 -0.81 -9.15
CA ASN A 199 -3.80 -0.49 -10.01
C ASN A 199 -3.39 -1.77 -10.74
N HIS A 200 -3.58 -1.79 -12.06
CA HIS A 200 -3.05 -2.83 -12.92
C HIS A 200 -1.69 -2.35 -13.44
N VAL A 201 -0.64 -3.08 -13.07
CA VAL A 201 0.71 -2.84 -13.57
C VAL A 201 1.06 -3.97 -14.54
N ASN A 202 1.40 -3.61 -15.78
CA ASN A 202 1.94 -4.53 -16.76
C ASN A 202 3.23 -3.94 -17.34
N ASP A 203 4.18 -4.82 -17.64
CA ASP A 203 5.53 -4.45 -18.03
C ASP A 203 6.09 -5.36 -19.13
N TYR A 204 6.96 -4.78 -19.94
CA TYR A 204 7.66 -5.47 -21.01
C TYR A 204 9.12 -5.03 -21.06
N ILE A 205 10.02 -5.99 -21.29
CA ILE A 205 11.46 -5.76 -21.35
C ILE A 205 11.99 -6.24 -22.70
N VAL A 206 12.60 -5.32 -23.46
CA VAL A 206 13.38 -5.65 -24.66
C VAL A 206 14.82 -5.91 -24.23
N GLU A 207 15.25 -7.17 -24.29
CA GLU A 207 16.64 -7.57 -24.06
C GLU A 207 17.44 -7.45 -25.38
N LYS A 208 18.48 -6.60 -25.41
CA LYS A 208 19.47 -6.59 -26.52
C LYS A 208 20.72 -7.37 -26.12
N GLY A 209 20.67 -8.70 -26.25
CA GLY A 209 21.85 -9.57 -26.26
C GLY A 209 22.56 -9.82 -24.91
N SER A 210 21.89 -9.64 -23.77
CA SER A 210 22.45 -9.96 -22.46
C SER A 210 22.06 -11.38 -21.99
N ALA A 211 22.96 -12.07 -21.28
CA ALA A 211 22.62 -13.33 -20.58
C ALA A 211 21.81 -13.07 -19.28
N LEU A 212 21.39 -11.82 -19.05
CA LEU A 212 20.75 -11.34 -17.84
C LEU A 212 19.23 -11.38 -18.01
N LYS A 213 18.59 -12.37 -17.39
CA LYS A 213 17.14 -12.63 -17.49
C LYS A 213 16.28 -11.44 -17.01
N ALA A 214 15.20 -11.14 -17.75
CA ALA A 214 14.22 -10.08 -17.51
C ALA A 214 13.80 -9.86 -16.05
N HIS A 215 13.59 -10.92 -15.26
CA HIS A 215 13.17 -10.78 -13.85
C HIS A 215 14.16 -9.99 -12.97
N ARG A 216 15.44 -9.92 -13.36
CA ARG A 216 16.44 -9.07 -12.69
C ARG A 216 16.29 -7.61 -13.11
N LEU A 217 16.07 -7.38 -14.41
CA LEU A 217 15.85 -6.06 -15.00
C LEU A 217 14.56 -5.39 -14.50
N ARG A 218 13.52 -6.16 -14.17
CA ARG A 218 12.27 -5.65 -13.55
C ARG A 218 12.47 -4.99 -12.17
N ARG A 219 13.57 -5.32 -11.47
CA ARG A 219 13.83 -4.88 -10.09
C ARG A 219 14.73 -3.65 -9.97
N VAL A 220 15.26 -3.15 -11.08
CA VAL A 220 16.16 -1.99 -11.14
C VAL A 220 15.52 -0.82 -11.86
N THR A 221 16.02 0.39 -11.63
CA THR A 221 15.59 1.59 -12.36
C THR A 221 16.53 1.91 -13.53
N GLY A 222 16.01 2.71 -14.45
CA GLY A 222 16.71 3.17 -15.64
C GLY A 222 16.38 4.64 -15.95
N LYS A 223 17.13 5.24 -16.88
CA LYS A 223 16.89 6.60 -17.40
C LYS A 223 15.52 6.63 -18.09
N ILE A 224 14.60 7.47 -17.60
CA ILE A 224 13.27 7.63 -18.24
C ILE A 224 13.46 8.35 -19.57
N LEU A 225 12.90 7.79 -20.65
CA LEU A 225 12.86 8.40 -21.97
C LEU A 225 11.59 9.22 -22.20
N THR A 226 10.44 8.60 -21.94
CA THR A 226 9.14 9.24 -22.01
C THR A 226 8.26 8.72 -20.88
N GLN A 227 7.44 9.60 -20.34
CA GLN A 227 6.40 9.27 -19.39
C GLN A 227 5.17 10.11 -19.71
N GLU A 228 4.10 9.44 -20.11
CA GLU A 228 2.82 10.06 -20.44
C GLU A 228 1.75 9.53 -19.51
N GLU A 229 0.85 10.42 -19.08
CA GLU A 229 -0.21 10.09 -18.12
C GLU A 229 -1.49 10.83 -18.52
N GLY A 230 -2.55 10.08 -18.82
CA GLY A 230 -3.82 10.63 -19.31
C GLY A 230 -4.96 9.62 -19.18
N PRO A 231 -6.20 9.99 -19.55
CA PRO A 231 -7.35 9.08 -19.44
C PRO A 231 -7.22 7.83 -20.30
N LYS A 232 -6.56 7.99 -21.44
CA LYS A 232 -6.06 6.97 -22.34
C LYS A 232 -4.74 7.49 -22.89
N VAL A 233 -3.72 6.64 -22.98
CA VAL A 233 -2.43 6.99 -23.62
C VAL A 233 -2.37 6.44 -25.04
N LEU A 234 -1.55 7.03 -25.90
CA LEU A 234 -1.39 6.59 -27.28
C LEU A 234 -0.24 5.59 -27.41
N PRO A 235 -0.35 4.55 -28.24
CA PRO A 235 0.78 3.68 -28.51
C PRO A 235 1.94 4.48 -29.12
N LEU A 236 3.16 4.10 -28.77
CA LEU A 236 4.38 4.73 -29.29
C LEU A 236 4.66 4.34 -30.77
N THR A 237 3.71 4.56 -31.68
CA THR A 237 3.73 4.09 -33.08
C THR A 237 4.93 4.53 -33.91
N HIS A 238 5.53 5.66 -33.56
CA HIS A 238 6.69 6.25 -34.22
C HIS A 238 8.01 6.01 -33.48
N PHE A 239 8.00 5.28 -32.35
CA PHE A 239 9.23 5.01 -31.63
C PHE A 239 10.16 4.12 -32.48
N PRO A 240 11.43 4.47 -32.65
CA PRO A 240 12.48 3.66 -33.29
C PRO A 240 12.25 2.13 -33.23
N ASN A 241 12.53 1.56 -32.06
CA ASN A 241 12.56 0.13 -31.82
C ASN A 241 11.18 -0.53 -32.02
N SER A 242 11.05 -1.38 -33.03
CA SER A 242 9.81 -2.08 -33.37
C SER A 242 9.24 -2.97 -32.25
N ALA A 243 10.09 -3.58 -31.41
CA ALA A 243 9.63 -4.35 -30.26
C ALA A 243 9.03 -3.45 -29.16
N VAL A 244 9.59 -2.25 -28.93
CA VAL A 244 8.98 -1.25 -28.05
C VAL A 244 7.64 -0.77 -28.60
N ARG A 245 7.50 -0.60 -29.93
CA ARG A 245 6.22 -0.25 -30.57
C ARG A 245 5.18 -1.34 -30.36
N ALA A 246 5.52 -2.60 -30.67
CA ALA A 246 4.64 -3.75 -30.51
C ALA A 246 4.19 -3.90 -29.04
N ALA A 247 5.14 -3.83 -28.10
CA ALA A 247 4.83 -3.86 -26.66
C ALA A 247 3.94 -2.70 -26.23
N SER A 248 4.16 -1.49 -26.74
CA SER A 248 3.30 -0.34 -26.45
C SER A 248 1.87 -0.51 -26.95
N VAL A 249 1.67 -1.17 -28.10
CA VAL A 249 0.31 -1.50 -28.58
C VAL A 249 -0.32 -2.59 -27.69
N GLN A 250 0.43 -3.66 -27.39
CA GLN A 250 -0.06 -4.80 -26.61
C GLN A 250 -0.43 -4.44 -25.18
N LEU A 251 0.38 -3.65 -24.48
CA LEU A 251 0.10 -3.24 -23.09
C LEU A 251 -1.16 -2.34 -23.01
N ILE A 252 -1.27 -1.37 -23.92
CA ILE A 252 -2.44 -0.48 -24.01
C ILE A 252 -3.72 -1.27 -24.36
N GLN A 253 -3.61 -2.31 -25.20
CA GLN A 253 -4.74 -3.22 -25.49
C GLN A 253 -5.07 -4.13 -24.30
N HIS A 254 -4.07 -4.63 -23.58
CA HIS A 254 -4.28 -5.45 -22.38
C HIS A 254 -4.97 -4.67 -21.25
N HIS A 255 -4.85 -3.35 -21.23
CA HIS A 255 -5.56 -2.46 -20.29
C HIS A 255 -7.01 -2.16 -20.71
N ALA A 256 -7.51 -2.72 -21.82
CA ALA A 256 -8.92 -2.66 -22.21
C ALA A 256 -9.77 -3.72 -21.47
N PHE A 257 -10.04 -3.47 -20.20
CA PHE A 257 -10.86 -4.36 -19.36
C PHE A 257 -12.36 -4.25 -19.66
N ALA A 258 -13.07 -5.39 -19.68
CA ALA A 258 -14.52 -5.42 -19.94
C ALA A 258 -15.35 -4.92 -18.74
N ASP A 259 -15.09 -5.43 -17.54
CA ASP A 259 -15.86 -5.13 -16.32
C ASP A 259 -15.35 -3.89 -15.55
N GLU A 260 -14.39 -3.16 -16.12
CA GLU A 260 -13.67 -2.11 -15.39
C GLU A 260 -13.39 -0.86 -16.23
N LYS A 261 -13.81 0.29 -15.72
CA LYS A 261 -13.50 1.58 -16.32
C LYS A 261 -12.05 1.99 -16.06
N VAL A 262 -11.28 2.22 -17.12
CA VAL A 262 -9.99 2.92 -17.06
C VAL A 262 -10.23 4.43 -16.97
N LEU A 263 -9.44 5.10 -16.11
CA LEU A 263 -9.62 6.52 -15.74
C LEU A 263 -8.38 7.33 -16.06
N LYS A 264 -7.24 6.67 -15.86
CA LYS A 264 -5.90 7.16 -15.99
C LYS A 264 -5.02 5.97 -16.26
N GLN A 265 -4.24 6.12 -17.29
CA GLN A 265 -3.28 5.17 -17.80
C GLN A 265 -1.97 5.94 -17.82
N ARG A 266 -0.94 5.41 -17.17
CA ARG A 266 0.42 5.94 -17.26
C ARG A 266 1.23 4.97 -18.06
N GLN A 267 1.82 5.42 -19.16
CA GLN A 267 2.89 4.70 -19.83
C GLN A 267 4.23 5.34 -19.52
N ARG A 268 5.22 4.50 -19.19
CA ARG A 268 6.59 4.91 -18.90
C ARG A 268 7.55 4.04 -19.68
N LEU A 269 8.45 4.65 -20.44
CA LEU A 269 9.53 3.96 -21.13
C LEU A 269 10.86 4.40 -20.50
N SER A 270 11.70 3.43 -20.14
CA SER A 270 13.03 3.69 -19.59
C SER A 270 14.10 2.82 -20.26
N ILE A 271 15.32 3.34 -20.30
CA ILE A 271 16.54 2.62 -20.68
C ILE A 271 17.25 2.18 -19.39
N ILE A 272 17.45 0.87 -19.25
CA ILE A 272 18.28 0.28 -18.20
C ILE A 272 19.70 0.09 -18.78
N PRO A 273 20.75 0.72 -18.21
CA PRO A 273 22.13 0.43 -18.58
C PRO A 273 22.52 -0.99 -18.18
N VAL A 274 23.30 -1.68 -19.01
CA VAL A 274 23.81 -3.03 -18.76
C VAL A 274 25.25 -3.15 -19.28
N ALA A 275 26.22 -3.25 -18.39
CA ALA A 275 27.62 -3.53 -18.71
C ALA A 275 27.92 -5.02 -18.49
N ALA A 276 28.29 -5.74 -19.55
CA ALA A 276 28.81 -7.11 -19.48
C ALA A 276 30.34 -7.07 -19.37
N VAL A 277 30.88 -7.48 -18.22
CA VAL A 277 32.27 -7.29 -17.82
C VAL A 277 32.99 -8.63 -17.77
N ARG A 278 33.97 -8.80 -18.65
CA ARG A 278 34.92 -9.92 -18.58
C ARG A 278 36.08 -9.55 -17.67
N TYR A 279 36.51 -10.49 -16.85
CA TYR A 279 37.62 -10.32 -15.93
C TYR A 279 38.52 -11.55 -15.91
N ARG A 280 39.75 -11.34 -15.45
CA ARG A 280 40.73 -12.38 -15.15
C ARG A 280 41.25 -12.17 -13.72
N TRP A 281 41.34 -13.25 -12.96
CA TRP A 281 41.95 -13.25 -11.64
C TRP A 281 42.67 -14.58 -11.40
N THR A 282 43.98 -14.53 -11.14
CA THR A 282 44.87 -15.71 -11.15
C THR A 282 44.70 -16.52 -12.45
N ASN A 283 44.33 -17.80 -12.37
CA ASN A 283 44.06 -18.68 -13.50
C ASN A 283 42.56 -18.80 -13.85
N HIS A 284 41.70 -17.95 -13.29
CA HIS A 284 40.26 -17.94 -13.57
C HIS A 284 39.89 -16.76 -14.48
N GLU A 285 39.17 -17.03 -15.57
CA GLU A 285 38.47 -16.02 -16.36
C GLU A 285 36.97 -16.15 -16.14
N GLY A 286 36.25 -15.02 -16.10
CA GLY A 286 34.82 -15.02 -15.87
C GLY A 286 34.10 -13.85 -16.53
N LEU A 287 32.77 -13.88 -16.40
CA LEU A 287 31.85 -12.85 -16.88
C LEU A 287 30.90 -12.47 -15.75
N PHE A 288 30.74 -11.18 -15.50
CA PHE A 288 29.65 -10.66 -14.69
C PHE A 288 28.92 -9.52 -15.39
N HIS A 289 27.76 -9.15 -14.85
CA HIS A 289 26.96 -8.05 -15.37
C HIS A 289 26.76 -7.00 -14.28
N VAL A 290 26.87 -5.73 -14.64
CA VAL A 290 26.44 -4.59 -13.82
C VAL A 290 25.27 -3.94 -14.55
N TYR A 291 24.16 -3.66 -13.85
CA TYR A 291 22.92 -3.23 -14.49
C TYR A 291 22.06 -2.32 -13.61
N GLY A 292 21.28 -1.45 -14.25
CA GLY A 292 20.43 -0.47 -13.57
C GLY A 292 21.19 0.74 -13.03
N ASN A 293 20.45 1.80 -12.73
CA ASN A 293 21.00 3.01 -12.11
C ASN A 293 21.55 2.74 -10.69
N GLU A 294 21.10 1.66 -10.05
CA GLU A 294 21.59 1.19 -8.75
C GLU A 294 22.98 0.53 -8.83
N HIS A 295 23.44 0.22 -10.06
CA HIS A 295 24.60 -0.62 -10.35
C HIS A 295 24.51 -1.99 -9.63
N CYS A 296 23.36 -2.66 -9.76
CA CYS A 296 23.20 -4.03 -9.27
C CYS A 296 24.13 -4.97 -10.03
N VAL A 297 24.68 -5.97 -9.33
CA VAL A 297 25.67 -6.89 -9.88
C VAL A 297 25.06 -8.29 -10.04
N TYR A 298 25.50 -9.02 -11.06
CA TYR A 298 25.20 -10.44 -11.22
C TYR A 298 26.47 -11.18 -11.66
N VAL A 299 27.08 -11.88 -10.69
CA VAL A 299 28.25 -12.74 -10.88
C VAL A 299 27.85 -14.19 -10.59
N PRO A 300 27.53 -15.02 -11.60
CA PRO A 300 27.24 -16.44 -11.38
C PRO A 300 28.50 -17.19 -10.91
N ASP A 301 29.63 -16.94 -11.55
CA ASP A 301 30.86 -17.76 -11.44
C ASP A 301 31.96 -17.02 -10.68
N TYR A 302 31.63 -16.54 -9.48
CA TYR A 302 32.62 -15.88 -8.60
C TYR A 302 33.72 -16.87 -8.17
N PRO A 303 35.02 -16.54 -8.29
CA PRO A 303 36.10 -17.52 -8.21
C PRO A 303 36.48 -17.95 -6.79
N GLN A 304 36.09 -17.18 -5.75
CA GLN A 304 36.37 -17.50 -4.35
C GLN A 304 35.07 -17.57 -3.53
N LYS A 305 34.43 -18.73 -3.57
CA LYS A 305 33.23 -19.05 -2.76
C LYS A 305 33.61 -19.90 -1.55
N CYS A 306 33.00 -19.65 -0.39
CA CYS A 306 33.13 -20.52 0.78
C CYS A 306 32.63 -21.94 0.46
N CYS A 307 33.40 -22.96 0.84
CA CYS A 307 32.99 -24.37 0.74
C CYS A 307 31.65 -24.66 1.46
N CYS A 308 31.30 -23.83 2.45
CA CYS A 308 30.07 -23.90 3.23
C CYS A 308 28.77 -23.61 2.46
N CYS A 309 28.85 -23.07 1.23
CA CYS A 309 27.68 -22.61 0.46
C CYS A 309 27.38 -23.45 -0.80
N ASN A 310 27.93 -24.67 -0.90
CA ASN A 310 27.81 -25.58 -2.05
C ASN A 310 26.80 -26.74 -1.84
N ILE A 311 25.97 -26.71 -0.79
CA ILE A 311 24.93 -27.73 -0.56
C ILE A 311 23.64 -27.27 -1.23
N LEU A 312 23.33 -27.87 -2.39
CA LEU A 312 22.04 -27.85 -3.08
C LEU A 312 21.80 -29.21 -3.74
#